data_AF-A0A1Q3Z4F6-F1
#
_entry.id   AF-A0A1Q3Z4F6-F1
#
_cell.length_a   1.000
_cell.length_b   1.000
_cell.length_c   1.000
_cell.angle_alpha   90.00
_cell.angle_beta   90.00
_cell.angle_gamma   90.00
#
_symmetry.space_group_name_H-M   'P 1'
#
loop_
_entity.id
_entity.type
_entity.pdbx_description
1 polymer ?
#
loop_
_entity_poly.entity_id
_entity_poly.type
_entity_poly.pdbx_seq_one_letter_code
_entity_poly.pdbx_strand_id
1 'polypeptide(L)'
;MQGRQVRATLAAKELEMDDRITIDLDRETYEALSRQAQLHGRSVDEEAGEIVRRSIVPQGPEGIDYVAWARRIRAMTPKGVKQTDSVRLVREDRDHGHSIDRR
;
A
#
# COMPACT_ATOMS: atom_id res chain seq x y z
N MET A 1 13.46 -43.26 -9.21
CA MET A 1 13.56 -41.79 -9.10
C MET A 1 12.42 -41.11 -9.87
N GLN A 2 11.16 -41.30 -9.47
CA GLN A 2 10.01 -40.74 -10.23
C GLN A 2 8.76 -40.46 -9.38
N GLY A 3 8.90 -40.40 -8.05
CA GLY A 3 7.78 -40.12 -7.13
C GLY A 3 7.81 -38.74 -6.47
N ARG A 4 8.90 -37.98 -6.63
CA ARG A 4 9.09 -36.69 -5.93
C ARG A 4 8.67 -35.47 -6.75
N GLN A 5 8.64 -35.56 -8.08
CA GLN A 5 8.23 -34.44 -8.92
C GLN A 5 6.70 -34.28 -9.05
N VAL A 6 5.91 -35.35 -8.90
CA VAL A 6 4.44 -35.26 -9.06
C VAL A 6 3.77 -34.57 -7.86
N ARG A 7 4.33 -34.70 -6.65
CA ARG A 7 3.79 -34.02 -5.45
C ARG A 7 4.03 -32.50 -5.44
N ALA A 8 5.07 -32.02 -6.12
CA ALA A 8 5.36 -30.59 -6.19
C ALA A 8 4.45 -29.85 -7.18
N THR A 9 3.96 -30.53 -8.22
CA THR A 9 3.03 -29.91 -9.21
C THR A 9 1.57 -29.91 -8.76
N LEU A 10 1.17 -30.82 -7.85
CA LEU A 10 -0.17 -30.83 -7.26
C LEU A 10 -0.31 -29.79 -6.13
N ALA A 11 0.76 -29.52 -5.37
CA ALA A 11 0.77 -28.53 -4.29
C ALA A 11 0.59 -27.07 -4.78
N ALA A 12 0.80 -26.78 -6.05
CA ALA A 12 0.62 -25.43 -6.61
C ALA A 12 -0.80 -25.15 -7.11
N LYS A 13 -1.66 -26.19 -7.24
CA LYS A 13 -3.07 -26.03 -7.63
C LYS A 13 -4.05 -26.01 -6.46
N GLU A 14 -3.55 -26.27 -5.26
CA GLU A 14 -4.31 -26.46 -4.02
C GLU A 14 -4.11 -25.29 -3.05
N LEU A 15 -3.91 -24.07 -3.58
CA LEU A 15 -4.39 -22.88 -2.89
C LEU A 15 -5.91 -22.83 -3.11
N GLU A 16 -6.60 -23.84 -2.58
CA GLU A 16 -8.06 -23.86 -2.54
C GLU A 16 -8.55 -22.69 -1.68
N MET A 17 -9.65 -22.07 -2.09
CA MET A 17 -10.29 -21.01 -1.34
C MET A 17 -10.75 -21.56 0.02
N ASP A 18 -10.00 -21.25 1.08
CA ASP A 18 -10.13 -21.94 2.38
C ASP A 18 -11.46 -21.75 3.14
N ASP A 19 -12.33 -20.80 2.78
CA ASP A 19 -13.71 -20.73 3.29
C ASP A 19 -14.53 -19.74 2.43
N ARG A 20 -15.78 -20.08 2.07
CA ARG A 20 -16.68 -19.19 1.31
C ARG A 20 -17.74 -18.58 2.21
N ILE A 21 -17.70 -17.25 2.36
CA ILE A 21 -18.75 -16.48 3.03
C ILE A 21 -19.73 -15.90 2.00
N THR A 22 -21.02 -15.90 2.33
CA THR A 22 -22.06 -15.18 1.58
C THR A 22 -22.60 -14.10 2.49
N ILE A 23 -22.62 -12.85 2.01
CA ILE A 23 -23.12 -11.70 2.77
C ILE A 23 -24.19 -10.99 1.95
N ASP A 24 -25.25 -10.55 2.60
CA ASP A 24 -26.27 -9.71 1.99
C ASP A 24 -25.83 -8.24 2.06
N LEU A 25 -25.85 -7.57 0.92
CA LEU A 25 -25.55 -6.14 0.79
C LEU A 25 -26.77 -5.42 0.23
N ASP A 26 -26.99 -4.19 0.68
CA ASP A 26 -27.91 -3.31 -0.02
C ASP A 26 -27.36 -2.98 -1.42
N ARG A 27 -28.27 -2.61 -2.32
CA ARG A 27 -27.93 -2.36 -3.72
C ARG A 27 -26.89 -1.25 -3.89
N GLU A 28 -26.99 -0.19 -3.10
CA GLU A 28 -26.08 0.96 -3.20
C GLU A 28 -24.66 0.55 -2.83
N THR A 29 -24.50 -0.21 -1.75
CA THR A 29 -23.21 -0.76 -1.30
C THR A 29 -22.60 -1.69 -2.35
N TYR A 30 -23.39 -2.60 -2.92
CA TYR A 30 -22.90 -3.49 -3.99
C TYR A 30 -22.44 -2.72 -5.23
N GLU A 31 -23.21 -1.72 -5.67
CA GLU A 31 -22.85 -0.90 -6.83
C GLU A 31 -21.58 -0.07 -6.56
N ALA A 32 -21.40 0.45 -5.34
CA ALA A 32 -20.18 1.16 -4.94
C ALA A 32 -18.96 0.23 -4.96
N LEU A 33 -19.08 -0.97 -4.39
CA LEU A 33 -18.03 -1.99 -4.40
C LEU A 33 -17.65 -2.40 -5.83
N SER A 34 -18.64 -2.60 -6.70
CA SER A 34 -18.43 -2.94 -8.12
C SER A 34 -17.67 -1.85 -8.87
N ARG A 35 -18.02 -0.57 -8.67
CA ARG A 35 -17.28 0.57 -9.25
C ARG A 35 -15.83 0.60 -8.76
N GLN A 36 -15.61 0.39 -7.46
CA GLN A 36 -14.27 0.38 -6.88
C GLN A 36 -13.43 -0.78 -7.45
N ALA A 37 -14.00 -1.97 -7.57
CA ALA A 37 -13.36 -3.13 -8.18
C ALA A 37 -12.94 -2.84 -9.64
N GLN A 38 -13.83 -2.22 -10.43
CA GLN A 38 -13.52 -1.80 -11.80
C GLN A 38 -12.37 -0.80 -11.87
N LEU A 39 -12.36 0.22 -11.00
CA LEU A 39 -11.27 1.21 -10.92
C LEU A 39 -9.93 0.57 -10.59
N HIS A 40 -9.93 -0.47 -9.76
CA HIS A 40 -8.72 -1.21 -9.38
C HIS A 40 -8.35 -2.35 -10.35
N GLY A 41 -9.16 -2.59 -11.38
CA GLY A 41 -8.95 -3.69 -12.33
C GLY A 41 -9.07 -5.07 -11.69
N ARG A 42 -9.95 -5.22 -10.69
CA ARG A 42 -10.17 -6.45 -9.92
C ARG A 42 -11.59 -6.96 -10.07
N SER A 43 -11.81 -8.24 -9.75
CA SER A 43 -13.16 -8.75 -9.52
C SER A 43 -13.75 -8.22 -8.21
N VAL A 44 -15.07 -8.28 -8.09
CA VAL A 44 -15.80 -7.87 -6.87
C VAL A 44 -15.35 -8.69 -5.66
N ASP A 45 -15.15 -10.00 -5.83
CA ASP A 45 -14.73 -10.91 -4.76
C ASP A 45 -13.30 -10.60 -4.28
N GLU A 46 -12.39 -10.30 -5.21
CA GLU A 46 -11.01 -9.91 -4.87
C GLU A 46 -10.98 -8.57 -4.12
N GLU A 47 -11.77 -7.59 -4.56
CA GLU A 47 -11.83 -6.29 -3.92
C GLU A 47 -12.48 -6.37 -2.52
N ALA A 48 -13.55 -7.15 -2.37
CA ALA A 48 -14.16 -7.43 -1.08
C ALA A 48 -13.15 -8.09 -0.13
N GLY A 49 -12.42 -9.10 -0.61
CA GLY A 49 -11.37 -9.76 0.16
C GLY A 49 -10.26 -8.81 0.60
N GLU A 50 -9.82 -7.89 -0.27
CA GLU A 50 -8.83 -6.87 0.09
C GLU A 50 -9.34 -5.89 1.14
N ILE A 51 -10.58 -5.42 1.01
CA ILE A 51 -11.20 -4.51 1.99
C ILE A 51 -11.29 -5.20 3.36
N VAL A 52 -11.74 -6.45 3.40
CA VAL A 52 -11.82 -7.24 4.64
C VAL A 52 -10.44 -7.50 5.22
N ARG A 53 -9.45 -7.89 4.40
CA ARG A 53 -8.05 -8.05 4.87
C ARG A 53 -7.50 -6.77 5.47
N ARG A 54 -7.77 -5.63 4.83
CA ARG A 54 -7.32 -4.32 5.30
C ARG A 54 -8.04 -3.88 6.58
N SER A 55 -9.28 -4.30 6.81
CA SER A 55 -10.02 -3.95 8.02
C SER A 55 -9.64 -4.82 9.23
N ILE A 56 -9.25 -6.09 9.01
CA ILE A 56 -8.82 -7.00 10.08
C ILE A 56 -7.34 -6.83 10.46
N VAL A 57 -6.47 -6.47 9.50
CA VAL A 57 -5.08 -6.13 9.80
C VAL A 57 -5.08 -4.75 10.46
N PRO A 58 -4.47 -4.55 11.64
CA PRO A 58 -4.41 -3.22 12.26
C PRO A 58 -3.72 -2.22 11.34
N GLN A 59 -4.50 -1.40 10.63
CA GLN A 59 -4.00 -0.28 9.83
C GLN A 59 -3.85 1.00 10.67
N GLY A 60 -4.09 0.91 11.97
CA GLY A 60 -3.99 2.01 12.92
C GLY A 60 -2.65 2.07 13.67
N PRO A 61 -2.49 3.08 14.54
CA PRO A 61 -1.29 3.28 15.36
C PRO A 61 -0.82 2.08 16.19
N GLU A 62 -1.68 1.09 16.38
CA GLU A 62 -1.41 -0.13 17.14
C GLU A 62 -0.67 -1.21 16.34
N GLY A 63 -0.64 -1.11 15.00
CA GLY A 63 0.11 -2.02 14.12
C GLY A 63 1.46 -1.49 13.64
N ILE A 64 1.67 -0.17 13.71
CA ILE A 64 2.94 0.48 13.37
C ILE A 64 3.68 0.78 14.66
N ASP A 65 4.77 0.08 14.92
CA ASP A 65 5.72 0.52 15.94
C ASP A 65 6.41 1.81 15.46
N TYR A 66 5.82 2.96 15.80
CA TYR A 66 6.37 4.27 15.46
C TYR A 66 7.76 4.49 16.05
N VAL A 67 8.10 3.82 17.15
CA VAL A 67 9.44 3.87 17.72
C VAL A 67 10.41 3.14 16.81
N ALA A 68 10.05 1.96 16.29
CA ALA A 68 10.85 1.25 15.29
C ALA A 68 10.97 2.04 13.98
N TRP A 69 9.90 2.67 13.51
CA TRP A 69 9.94 3.50 12.31
C TRP A 69 10.81 4.74 12.49
N ALA A 70 10.65 5.48 13.59
CA ALA A 70 11.47 6.64 13.92
C ALA A 70 12.96 6.25 14.08
N ARG A 71 13.25 5.08 14.68
CA ARG A 71 14.61 4.53 14.76
C ARG A 71 15.18 4.23 13.37
N ARG A 72 14.38 3.64 12.46
CA ARG A 72 14.79 3.38 11.08
C ARG A 72 15.13 4.67 10.34
N ILE A 73 14.27 5.69 10.42
CA ILE A 73 14.52 7.01 9.83
C ILE A 73 15.82 7.58 10.40
N ARG A 74 15.96 7.62 11.74
CA ARG A 74 17.15 8.13 12.42
C ARG A 74 18.43 7.38 12.07
N ALA A 75 18.36 6.09 11.76
CA ALA A 75 19.50 5.30 11.32
C ALA A 75 19.91 5.62 9.88
N MET A 76 18.94 5.96 9.02
CA MET A 76 19.19 6.39 7.63
C MET A 76 19.59 7.85 7.53
N THR A 77 19.27 8.69 8.53
CA THR A 77 19.65 10.11 8.56
C THR A 77 21.08 10.29 9.10
N PRO A 78 22.02 10.83 8.31
CA PRO A 78 23.39 11.09 8.76
C PRO A 78 23.43 12.01 9.99
N LYS A 79 24.17 11.60 11.03
CA LYS A 79 24.34 12.39 12.25
C LYS A 79 25.48 13.40 12.07
N GLY A 80 25.31 14.60 12.62
CA GLY A 80 26.34 15.65 12.59
C GLY A 80 26.44 16.42 11.27
N VAL A 81 25.57 16.13 10.29
CA VAL A 81 25.46 16.92 9.06
C VAL A 81 24.58 18.13 9.32
N LYS A 82 25.14 19.33 9.18
CA LYS A 82 24.38 20.58 9.23
C LYS A 82 23.36 20.56 8.10
N GLN A 83 22.09 20.37 8.44
CA GLN A 83 21.01 20.40 7.47
C GLN A 83 20.86 21.82 6.93
N THR A 84 20.75 21.95 5.62
CA THR A 84 20.50 23.24 4.97
C THR A 84 19.09 23.71 5.34
N ASP A 85 18.95 24.99 5.67
CA ASP A 85 17.65 25.59 5.94
C ASP A 85 16.84 25.66 4.64
N SER A 86 15.99 24.65 4.45
CA SER A 86 15.13 24.52 3.28
C SER A 86 14.10 25.65 3.19
N VAL A 87 13.73 26.27 4.31
CA VAL A 87 12.82 27.43 4.32
C VAL A 87 13.50 28.62 3.68
N ARG A 88 14.79 28.82 3.95
CA ARG A 88 15.57 29.88 3.32
C ARG A 88 15.72 29.66 1.81
N LEU A 89 16.03 28.44 1.39
CA LEU A 89 16.15 28.10 -0.03
C LEU A 89 14.85 28.31 -0.82
N VAL A 90 13.70 27.92 -0.25
CA VAL A 90 12.39 28.12 -0.90
C VAL A 90 12.03 29.60 -1.01
N ARG A 91 12.44 30.42 -0.04
CA ARG A 91 12.26 31.88 -0.12
C ARG A 91 13.17 32.51 -1.17
N GLU A 92 14.44 32.12 -1.19
CA GLU A 92 15.41 32.56 -2.20
C GLU A 92 14.93 32.24 -3.63
N ASP A 93 14.42 31.04 -3.88
CA ASP A 93 13.89 30.64 -5.20
C ASP A 93 12.60 31.39 -5.59
N ARG A 94 11.73 31.69 -4.61
CA ARG A 94 10.53 32.50 -4.85
C ARG A 94 10.85 33.95 -5.15
N ASP A 95 11.73 34.55 -4.36
CA ASP A 95 12.01 35.99 -4.37
C ASP A 95 13.02 36.38 -5.46
N HIS A 96 13.84 35.43 -5.91
CA HIS A 96 14.85 35.61 -6.97
C HIS A 96 14.60 34.71 -8.19
N GLY A 97 13.40 34.14 -8.30
CA GLY A 97 13.03 33.15 -9.31
C GLY A 97 13.52 33.52 -10.71
N HIS A 98 14.18 32.55 -11.36
CA HIS A 98 14.75 32.68 -12.68
C HIS A 98 13.78 33.38 -13.63
N SER A 99 14.13 34.61 -14.05
CA SER A 99 13.55 35.21 -15.24
C SER A 99 13.94 34.32 -16.41
N ILE A 100 13.07 33.39 -16.78
CA ILE A 100 13.18 32.69 -18.04
C ILE A 100 12.89 33.75 -19.10
N ASP A 101 13.95 34.38 -19.60
CA ASP A 101 13.90 35.27 -20.75
C ASP A 101 13.39 34.43 -21.93
N ARG A 102 12.07 34.45 -22.16
CA ARG A 102 11.48 33.93 -23.39
C ARG A 102 11.72 34.95 -24.47
N ARG A 103 12.83 34.77 -25.18
CA ARG A 103 13.06 35.39 -26.47
C ARG A 103 12.58 34.48 -27.61
#